data_AF-A0A7Y2HHE7-F1
#
_entry.id   AF-A0A7Y2HHE7-F1
#
_cell.length_a   1.000
_cell.length_b   1.000
_cell.length_c   1.000
_cell.angle_alpha   90.00
_cell.angle_beta   90.00
_cell.angle_gamma   90.00
#
_symmetry.space_group_name_H-M   'P 1'
#
loop_
_entity.id
_entity.type
_entity.pdbx_description
1 polymer ?
#
loop_
_entity_poly.entity_id
_entity_poly.type
_entity_poly.pdbx_seq_one_letter_code
_entity_poly.pdbx_strand_id
1 'polypeptide(L)'
;MKNVIWLYLFICISTLGLKANDLQITNLSFSDVNNTITFDVQWDNSWHDATGNFHDAVWVFVKYRTPGSQWKHANILFSGTPPTGMSIVTPVDRKGAFIRRSTQGLGNVAAGTYKFNIINSLGVNPSFKVFGVEMV
;
A
#
# COMPACT_ATOMS: atom_id res chain seq x y z
N MET A 1 -33.37 -5.67 -27.95
CA MET A 1 -31.92 -5.77 -28.26
C MET A 1 -31.23 -4.42 -28.39
N LYS A 2 -31.76 -3.45 -29.17
CA LYS A 2 -31.16 -2.11 -29.32
C LYS A 2 -30.94 -1.35 -28.00
N ASN A 3 -31.90 -1.40 -27.07
CA ASN A 3 -31.79 -0.70 -25.78
C ASN A 3 -30.74 -1.31 -24.84
N VAL A 4 -30.43 -2.59 -25.02
CA VAL A 4 -29.40 -3.30 -24.26
C VAL A 4 -28.00 -2.92 -24.77
N ILE A 5 -27.85 -2.69 -26.08
CA ILE A 5 -26.59 -2.23 -26.68
C ILE A 5 -26.23 -0.82 -26.15
N TRP A 6 -27.20 0.08 -26.04
CA TRP A 6 -26.97 1.42 -25.47
C TRP A 6 -26.54 1.39 -24.00
N LEU A 7 -27.09 0.45 -23.21
CA LEU A 7 -26.70 0.27 -21.80
C LEU A 7 -25.25 -0.23 -21.69
N TYR A 8 -24.85 -1.21 -22.52
CA TYR A 8 -23.45 -1.68 -22.56
C TYR A 8 -22.49 -0.58 -23.01
N LEU A 9 -22.86 0.22 -24.01
CA LEU A 9 -22.05 1.32 -24.50
C LEU A 9 -21.88 2.43 -23.43
N PHE A 10 -22.95 2.73 -22.69
CA PHE A 10 -22.92 3.69 -21.58
C PHE A 10 -22.01 3.22 -20.43
N ILE A 11 -22.08 1.94 -20.06
CA ILE A 11 -21.20 1.34 -19.04
C ILE A 11 -19.73 1.39 -19.49
N CYS A 12 -19.42 1.03 -20.74
CA CYS A 12 -18.06 1.08 -21.27
C CYS A 12 -17.47 2.49 -21.39
N ILE A 13 -18.28 3.52 -21.60
CA ILE A 13 -17.81 4.91 -21.67
C ILE A 13 -17.57 5.48 -20.27
N SER A 14 -18.38 5.08 -19.28
CA SER A 14 -18.26 5.55 -17.90
C SER A 14 -16.98 5.10 -17.17
N THR A 15 -16.31 4.05 -17.65
CA THR A 15 -15.04 3.57 -17.06
C THR A 15 -13.80 4.29 -17.59
N LEU A 16 -13.92 5.08 -18.66
CA LEU A 16 -12.78 5.75 -19.30
C LEU A 16 -12.23 6.95 -18.50
N GLY A 17 -12.93 7.39 -17.46
CA GLY A 17 -12.57 8.54 -16.62
C GLY A 17 -12.25 8.21 -15.17
N LEU A 18 -12.32 6.94 -14.74
CA LEU A 18 -11.94 6.56 -13.39
C LEU A 18 -10.42 6.45 -13.31
N LYS A 19 -9.77 7.57 -13.00
CA LYS A 19 -8.41 7.59 -12.48
C LYS A 19 -8.46 6.98 -11.06
N ALA A 20 -8.42 5.65 -10.96
CA ALA A 20 -7.78 5.08 -9.77
C ALA A 20 -6.35 5.63 -9.77
N ASN A 21 -5.84 6.09 -8.63
CA ASN A 21 -4.51 6.69 -8.51
C ASN A 21 -3.38 5.62 -8.58
N ASP A 22 -3.61 4.58 -9.40
CA ASP A 22 -2.73 3.48 -9.79
C ASP A 22 -1.77 3.00 -8.69
N LEU A 23 -2.30 2.83 -7.48
CA LEU A 23 -1.56 2.25 -6.36
C LEU A 23 -1.21 0.80 -6.68
N GLN A 24 0.09 0.53 -6.75
CA GLN A 24 0.62 -0.79 -7.02
C GLN A 24 1.56 -1.22 -5.89
N ILE A 25 1.40 -2.48 -5.47
CA ILE A 25 2.28 -3.15 -4.52
C ILE A 25 2.85 -4.39 -5.21
N THR A 26 4.17 -4.43 -5.33
CA THR A 26 4.88 -5.46 -6.09
C THR A 26 6.09 -6.00 -5.33
N ASN A 27 6.79 -6.98 -5.90
CA ASN A 27 8.06 -7.51 -5.39
C ASN A 27 8.03 -7.96 -3.92
N LEU A 28 6.89 -8.53 -3.50
CA LEU A 28 6.72 -9.05 -2.16
C LEU A 28 7.69 -10.21 -1.87
N SER A 29 8.49 -10.05 -0.81
CA SER A 29 9.35 -11.09 -0.25
C SER A 29 9.34 -11.06 1.28
N PHE A 30 9.68 -12.19 1.90
CA PHE A 30 9.78 -12.34 3.35
C PHE A 30 11.10 -12.99 3.72
N SER A 31 11.72 -12.51 4.80
CA SER A 31 12.94 -13.06 5.39
C SER A 31 12.64 -13.62 6.78
N ASP A 32 12.66 -14.94 6.93
CA ASP A 32 12.45 -15.63 8.20
C ASP A 32 13.52 -15.28 9.25
N VAL A 33 14.75 -14.99 8.83
CA VAL A 33 15.87 -14.67 9.73
C VAL A 33 15.60 -13.38 10.52
N ASN A 34 15.05 -12.37 9.85
CA ASN A 34 14.82 -11.04 10.44
C ASN A 34 13.34 -10.75 10.74
N ASN A 35 12.45 -11.70 10.41
CA ASN A 35 10.99 -11.50 10.36
C ASN A 35 10.60 -10.23 9.58
N THR A 36 11.28 -9.99 8.46
CA THR A 36 11.10 -8.76 7.67
C THR A 36 10.33 -9.06 6.38
N ILE A 37 9.26 -8.31 6.16
CA ILE A 37 8.55 -8.27 4.88
C ILE A 37 9.07 -7.09 4.06
N THR A 38 9.36 -7.34 2.78
CA THR A 38 9.86 -6.35 1.83
C THR A 38 8.94 -6.32 0.62
N PHE A 39 8.58 -5.13 0.15
CA PHE A 39 7.76 -4.92 -1.03
C PHE A 39 8.00 -3.53 -1.60
N ASP A 40 7.62 -3.34 -2.86
CA ASP A 40 7.67 -2.04 -3.51
C ASP A 40 6.28 -1.41 -3.52
N VAL A 41 6.24 -0.07 -3.41
CA VAL A 41 5.02 0.73 -3.54
C VAL A 41 5.24 1.86 -4.54
N GLN A 42 4.29 2.04 -5.43
CA GLN A 42 4.16 3.20 -6.32
C GLN A 42 2.70 3.62 -6.45
N TRP A 43 2.45 4.88 -6.72
CA TRP A 43 1.11 5.41 -7.00
C TRP A 43 1.19 6.75 -7.73
N ASP A 44 0.07 7.13 -8.34
CA ASP A 44 -0.06 8.35 -9.14
C ASP A 44 -0.69 9.50 -8.34
N ASN A 45 -0.48 10.73 -8.80
CA ASN A 45 -1.13 11.95 -8.28
C ASN A 45 -0.93 12.25 -6.78
N SER A 46 0.19 11.81 -6.19
CA SER A 46 0.55 12.21 -4.82
C SER A 46 0.75 13.71 -4.69
N TRP A 47 0.33 14.27 -3.54
CA TRP A 47 0.44 15.68 -3.22
C TRP A 47 0.75 15.91 -1.74
N HIS A 48 1.56 16.93 -1.48
CA HIS A 48 1.81 17.46 -0.14
C HIS A 48 1.89 18.97 -0.25
N ASP A 49 1.04 19.66 0.49
CA ASP A 49 0.85 21.09 0.36
C ASP A 49 2.03 21.90 0.91
N ALA A 50 2.04 23.20 0.59
CA ALA A 50 3.11 24.09 1.03
C ALA A 50 3.09 24.35 2.54
N THR A 51 1.94 24.18 3.20
CA THR A 51 1.83 24.36 4.65
C THR A 51 2.32 23.15 5.44
N GLY A 52 2.41 21.98 4.79
CA GLY A 52 2.78 20.71 5.39
C GLY A 52 1.67 20.06 6.21
N ASN A 53 0.46 20.65 6.23
CA ASN A 53 -0.67 20.17 7.02
C ASN A 53 -1.57 19.21 6.25
N PHE A 54 -1.53 19.28 4.92
CA PHE A 54 -2.43 18.52 4.06
C PHE A 54 -1.63 17.75 3.02
N HIS A 55 -1.91 16.46 2.92
CA HIS A 55 -1.26 15.56 1.99
C HIS A 55 -2.08 14.31 1.76
N ASP A 56 -1.84 13.65 0.63
CA ASP A 56 -2.21 12.26 0.48
C ASP A 56 -1.27 11.32 1.24
N ALA A 57 -1.70 10.08 1.41
CA ALA A 57 -0.84 9.00 1.89
C ALA A 57 -1.40 7.65 1.43
N VAL A 58 -0.51 6.66 1.37
CA VAL A 58 -0.91 5.25 1.28
C VAL A 58 -0.86 4.62 2.67
N TRP A 59 -1.99 4.09 3.12
CA TRP A 59 -2.05 3.19 4.27
C TRP A 59 -1.75 1.76 3.82
N VAL A 60 -0.59 1.24 4.21
CA VAL A 60 -0.20 -0.15 3.95
C VAL A 60 -0.46 -1.03 5.16
N PHE A 61 -0.95 -2.25 4.93
CA PHE A 61 -1.10 -3.25 5.98
C PHE A 61 -0.87 -4.66 5.46
N VAL A 62 -0.54 -5.57 6.38
CA VAL A 62 -0.12 -6.94 6.04
C VAL A 62 -1.09 -7.95 6.64
N LYS A 63 -1.47 -8.92 5.82
CA LYS A 63 -2.19 -10.12 6.26
C LYS A 63 -1.27 -11.32 6.14
N TYR A 64 -1.40 -12.25 7.08
CA TYR A 64 -0.67 -13.50 7.06
C TYR A 64 -1.59 -14.69 7.40
N ARG A 65 -1.19 -15.89 7.02
CA ARG A 65 -1.81 -17.15 7.48
C ARG A 65 -0.78 -18.27 7.49
N THR A 66 -0.97 -19.25 8.36
CA THR A 66 -0.30 -20.55 8.25
C THR A 66 -1.13 -21.52 7.39
N PRO A 67 -0.56 -22.63 6.90
CA PRO A 67 -1.30 -23.62 6.11
C PRO A 67 -2.57 -24.09 6.84
N GLY A 68 -3.70 -24.11 6.14
CA GLY A 68 -4.99 -24.53 6.70
C GLY A 68 -5.68 -23.52 7.64
N SER A 69 -5.09 -22.35 7.89
CA SER A 69 -5.66 -21.33 8.79
C SER A 69 -6.31 -20.14 8.06
N GLN A 70 -7.09 -19.37 8.81
CA GLN A 70 -7.68 -18.11 8.34
C GLN A 70 -6.63 -16.99 8.25
N TRP A 71 -6.87 -16.02 7.36
CA TRP A 71 -6.06 -14.81 7.25
C TRP A 71 -6.19 -13.94 8.51
N LYS A 72 -5.05 -13.60 9.10
CA LYS A 72 -4.91 -12.75 10.28
C LYS A 72 -4.16 -11.47 9.92
N HIS A 73 -4.30 -10.46 10.77
CA HIS A 73 -3.59 -9.20 10.61
C HIS A 73 -2.19 -9.30 11.23
N ALA A 74 -1.14 -8.97 10.47
CA ALA A 74 0.22 -8.88 10.98
C ALA A 74 0.46 -7.49 11.55
N ASN A 75 0.99 -7.43 12.77
CA ASN A 75 1.47 -6.20 13.35
C ASN A 75 2.84 -5.88 12.74
N ILE A 76 2.98 -4.69 12.16
CA ILE A 76 4.19 -4.29 11.44
C ILE A 76 4.87 -3.09 12.11
N LEU A 77 6.19 -3.05 12.00
CA LEU A 77 7.01 -1.91 12.41
C LEU A 77 8.03 -1.60 11.31
N PHE A 78 8.08 -0.36 10.86
CA PHE A 78 9.05 0.05 9.86
C PHE A 78 10.48 -0.20 10.35
N SER A 79 11.32 -0.82 9.52
CA SER A 79 12.67 -1.27 9.92
C SER A 79 13.77 -0.93 8.92
N GLY A 80 13.44 -0.25 7.82
CA GLY A 80 14.38 0.15 6.79
C GLY A 80 14.72 1.64 6.80
N THR A 81 15.41 2.08 5.76
CA THR A 81 15.52 3.50 5.39
C THR A 81 14.42 3.80 4.37
N PRO A 82 13.63 4.86 4.53
CA PRO A 82 12.65 5.27 3.53
C PRO A 82 13.32 5.49 2.17
N PRO A 83 12.66 5.17 1.05
CA PRO A 83 13.06 5.70 -0.25
C PRO A 83 13.20 7.23 -0.21
N THR A 84 14.12 7.79 -1.00
CA THR A 84 14.37 9.23 -1.03
C THR A 84 13.07 10.01 -1.31
N GLY A 85 12.81 11.05 -0.52
CA GLY A 85 11.62 11.88 -0.66
C GLY A 85 10.35 11.29 -0.01
N MET A 86 10.47 10.16 0.69
CA MET A 86 9.35 9.48 1.35
C MET A 86 9.48 9.53 2.87
N SER A 87 8.34 9.56 3.55
CA SER A 87 8.21 9.46 5.00
C SER A 87 7.26 8.32 5.36
N ILE A 88 7.58 7.59 6.43
CA ILE A 88 6.79 6.47 6.92
C ILE A 88 6.40 6.73 8.37
N VAL A 89 5.12 6.55 8.68
CA VAL A 89 4.60 6.64 10.04
C VAL A 89 3.90 5.33 10.37
N THR A 90 4.42 4.59 11.34
CA THR A 90 3.74 3.41 11.92
C THR A 90 3.00 3.83 13.19
N PRO A 91 1.66 3.76 13.23
CA PRO A 91 0.91 4.05 14.45
C PRO A 91 1.24 3.06 15.58
N VAL A 92 0.91 3.45 16.81
CA VAL A 92 1.22 2.68 18.03
C VAL A 92 0.56 1.30 18.03
N ASP A 93 -0.61 1.14 17.38
CA ASP A 93 -1.33 -0.13 17.26
C ASP A 93 -0.66 -1.12 16.29
N ARG A 94 0.27 -0.62 15.47
CA ARG A 94 1.08 -1.36 14.49
C ARG A 94 0.24 -2.12 13.46
N LYS A 95 -0.99 -1.68 13.18
CA LYS A 95 -1.91 -2.31 12.19
C LYS A 95 -1.65 -1.88 10.75
N GLY A 96 -0.57 -1.15 10.53
CA GLY A 96 -0.19 -0.66 9.23
C GLY A 96 0.79 0.47 9.35
N ALA A 97 1.03 1.14 8.24
CA ALA A 97 1.83 2.34 8.20
C ALA A 97 1.34 3.28 7.11
N PHE A 98 1.46 4.57 7.35
CA PHE A 98 1.30 5.59 6.32
C PHE A 98 2.62 5.77 5.58
N ILE A 99 2.56 5.77 4.25
CA ILE A 99 3.65 6.13 3.35
C ILE A 99 3.21 7.39 2.60
N ARG A 100 4.03 8.44 2.64
CA ARG A 100 3.72 9.72 1.98
C ARG A 100 4.99 10.44 1.55
N ARG A 101 4.85 11.48 0.73
CA ARG A 101 5.95 12.43 0.45
C ARG A 101 6.45 13.07 1.75
N SER A 102 7.76 13.21 1.89
CA SER A 102 8.38 13.85 3.06
C SER A 102 8.38 15.37 2.97
N THR A 103 8.33 15.95 1.76
CA THR A 103 8.35 17.39 1.51
C THR A 103 7.24 17.79 0.56
N GLN A 104 6.96 19.10 0.47
CA GLN A 104 5.98 19.65 -0.47
C GLN A 104 6.25 19.11 -1.89
N GLY A 105 5.18 18.79 -2.62
CA GLY A 105 5.30 18.34 -4.00
C GLY A 105 3.98 17.83 -4.58
N LEU A 106 3.97 17.65 -5.89
CA LEU A 106 2.85 17.10 -6.66
C LEU A 106 3.41 16.08 -7.67
N GLY A 107 2.60 15.07 -8.01
CA GLY A 107 2.84 14.15 -9.12
C GLY A 107 3.01 12.70 -8.67
N ASN A 108 3.54 11.87 -9.56
CA ASN A 108 3.60 10.42 -9.32
C ASN A 108 4.75 10.06 -8.37
N VAL A 109 4.54 9.01 -7.58
CA VAL A 109 5.55 8.37 -6.75
C VAL A 109 6.02 7.12 -7.47
N ALA A 110 7.27 7.12 -7.92
CA ALA A 110 7.90 5.95 -8.52
C ALA A 110 8.06 4.82 -7.50
N ALA A 111 8.21 3.58 -7.99
CA ALA A 111 8.45 2.41 -7.15
C ALA A 111 9.61 2.60 -6.19
N GLY A 112 9.31 2.52 -4.89
CA GLY A 112 10.29 2.50 -3.81
C GLY A 112 10.14 1.25 -2.97
N THR A 113 11.26 0.72 -2.46
CA THR A 113 11.28 -0.47 -1.62
C THR A 113 11.10 -0.14 -0.15
N TYR A 114 10.17 -0.82 0.51
CA TYR A 114 9.87 -0.64 1.93
C TYR A 114 10.07 -1.95 2.69
N LYS A 115 10.58 -1.82 3.91
CA LYS A 115 10.89 -2.95 4.80
C LYS A 115 10.19 -2.76 6.14
N PHE A 116 9.44 -3.78 6.53
CA PHE A 116 8.74 -3.80 7.81
C PHE A 116 9.06 -5.10 8.55
N ASN A 117 9.37 -4.99 9.83
CA ASN A 117 9.43 -6.15 10.71
C ASN A 117 8.03 -6.55 11.13
N ILE A 118 7.73 -7.84 11.09
CA ILE A 118 6.53 -8.41 11.66
C ILE A 118 6.83 -8.77 13.12
N ILE A 119 6.05 -8.19 14.01
CA ILE A 119 6.36 -8.22 15.45
C ILE A 119 5.46 -9.17 16.26
N ASN A 120 4.40 -9.71 15.66
CA ASN A 120 3.60 -10.77 16.26
C ASN A 120 4.10 -12.14 15.81
N SER A 121 3.81 -13.17 16.60
CA SER A 121 4.16 -14.55 16.24
C SER A 121 3.40 -15.00 14.98
N LEU A 122 4.16 -15.54 14.01
CA LEU A 122 3.69 -15.91 12.68
C LEU A 122 3.28 -17.39 12.57
N GLY A 123 3.78 -18.26 13.44
CA GLY A 123 3.66 -19.71 13.30
C GLY A 123 4.58 -20.29 12.23
N VAL A 124 4.33 -21.54 11.82
CA VAL A 124 5.18 -22.29 10.88
C VAL A 124 4.72 -22.06 9.43
N ASN A 125 5.67 -21.78 8.54
CA ASN A 125 5.47 -21.58 7.09
C ASN A 125 4.36 -20.55 6.74
N PRO A 126 4.46 -19.31 7.24
CA PRO A 126 3.45 -18.30 6.96
C PRO A 126 3.43 -17.89 5.47
N SER A 127 2.24 -17.63 4.94
CA SER A 127 2.04 -16.93 3.66
C SER A 127 1.57 -15.51 3.92
N PHE A 128 1.94 -14.58 3.04
CA PHE A 128 1.65 -13.15 3.22
C PHE A 128 0.84 -12.56 2.06
N LYS A 129 0.10 -11.50 2.38
CA LYS A 129 -0.47 -10.55 1.43
C LYS A 129 -0.26 -9.14 1.98
N VAL A 130 0.12 -8.23 1.12
CA VAL A 130 0.25 -6.81 1.44
C VAL A 130 -0.85 -6.06 0.70
N PHE A 131 -1.50 -5.15 1.39
CA PHE A 131 -2.57 -4.33 0.87
C PHE A 131 -2.23 -2.87 1.11
N GLY A 132 -2.74 -2.02 0.23
CA GLY A 132 -2.60 -0.57 0.33
C GLY A 132 -3.95 0.08 0.08
N VAL A 133 -4.22 1.16 0.80
CA VAL A 133 -5.36 2.05 0.57
C VAL A 133 -4.81 3.45 0.48
N GLU A 134 -5.05 4.10 -0.65
CA GLU A 134 -4.73 5.50 -0.80
C GLU A 134 -5.77 6.38 -0.11
N MET A 135 -5.30 7.40 0.58
CA MET A 135 -6.08 8.34 1.38
C MET A 135 -5.74 9.77 0.97
N VAL A 136 -6.76 10.63 0.91
CA VAL A 136 -6.70 12.04 0.51
C VAL A 136 -7.34 12.89 1.59
#